data_AF-A0A433BEQ0-F1
#
_entry.id   AF-A0A433BEQ0-F1
#
_cell.length_a   1.000
_cell.length_b   1.000
_cell.length_c   1.000
_cell.angle_alpha   90.00
_cell.angle_beta   90.00
_cell.angle_gamma   90.00
#
_symmetry.space_group_name_H-M   'P 1'
#
loop_
_entity.id
_entity.type
_entity.pdbx_description
1 polymer ?
#
loop_
_entity_poly.entity_id
_entity_poly.type
_entity_poly.pdbx_seq_one_letter_code
_entity_poly.pdbx_strand_id
1 'polypeptide(L)'
;MSDSKPRLTLRAPRPAGDPAASPRSGGAARPPSAGGRGPAPGGNRDAGDRRGPGAGPRRGPGGRPGPGGPGAPFGPRGGPGGPGGARSGGAPRGGPRDDRRDDRRDGRRDDRQDGAAQDDQRFSTRTGIRTYNVPSERTPIPVKRPMPAPGAERRPDRGERPARAPATPRSEDGVDTVRLNKRMAELRLCSRREADDWVEKGWVRVNGEVAEMGQQVKHSDRIEIAPEALGQQEQQVTILLHKPVGYVSGQAEDGHEPAVVLVQAANHWHGDTARIRFNHSQLRGLAPAGRLDIDSVGLLVLTQDGRVARQLIGEDSDTEKEYLVRVTYASAAGEVSQNVQAVFPTEKLDLLRHGLSLDGEALRPAQVDWQNPEQLRFVLKEGKKRQIRRMCEQVGLKVVGLKRIRIGRVVLGQLPVGQWRYLAPGEQF
;
A
#
# COMPACT_ATOMS: atom_id res chain seq x y z
N MET A 1 11.64 -59.20 32.65
CA MET A 1 13.12 -59.14 32.69
C MET A 1 13.53 -57.75 32.28
N SER A 2 14.42 -57.12 33.03
CA SER A 2 14.91 -55.77 32.71
C SER A 2 16.10 -55.86 31.76
N ASP A 3 16.17 -54.96 30.77
CA ASP A 3 17.40 -54.71 30.02
C ASP A 3 17.78 -53.23 30.19
N SER A 4 19.07 -52.95 30.32
CA SER A 4 19.60 -51.67 30.80
C SER A 4 21.03 -51.46 30.33
N LYS A 5 21.23 -50.45 29.48
CA LYS A 5 22.52 -50.01 28.92
C LYS A 5 22.45 -48.52 28.53
N PRO A 6 23.59 -47.80 28.45
CA PRO A 6 23.87 -46.87 29.54
C PRO A 6 23.83 -45.39 29.14
N ARG A 7 23.69 -44.51 30.15
CA ARG A 7 23.92 -43.07 30.00
C ARG A 7 25.40 -42.78 29.70
N LEU A 8 25.65 -41.95 28.70
CA LEU A 8 26.95 -41.29 28.50
C LEU A 8 27.01 -40.02 29.35
N THR A 9 28.08 -39.84 30.13
CA THR A 9 28.34 -38.60 30.88
C THR A 9 29.66 -37.99 30.45
N LEU A 10 29.64 -36.69 30.12
CA LEU A 10 30.84 -35.90 29.86
C LEU A 10 30.99 -34.80 30.93
N ARG A 11 32.23 -34.33 31.07
CA ARG A 11 32.82 -33.98 32.37
C ARG A 11 33.23 -32.51 32.43
N ALA A 12 32.83 -31.80 33.48
CA ALA A 12 33.22 -30.41 33.71
C ALA A 12 34.73 -30.27 34.02
N PRO A 13 35.41 -29.22 33.54
CA PRO A 13 36.78 -28.89 33.91
C PRO A 13 36.86 -28.21 35.29
N ARG A 14 38.05 -28.26 35.92
CA ARG A 14 38.43 -27.44 37.09
C ARG A 14 39.71 -26.66 36.78
N PRO A 15 39.93 -25.46 37.37
CA PRO A 15 41.03 -24.56 37.03
C PRO A 15 42.27 -24.69 37.95
N ALA A 16 43.42 -24.21 37.49
CA ALA A 16 44.57 -23.78 38.30
C ALA A 16 45.59 -22.98 37.44
N GLY A 17 46.38 -22.09 38.06
CA GLY A 17 47.73 -21.72 37.58
C GLY A 17 47.94 -20.35 36.91
N ASP A 18 48.05 -19.29 37.72
CA ASP A 18 48.87 -18.10 37.41
C ASP A 18 50.36 -18.44 37.69
N PRO A 19 51.38 -17.82 37.05
CA PRO A 19 51.87 -16.55 37.61
C PRO A 19 52.50 -15.52 36.63
N ALA A 20 52.11 -14.25 36.80
CA ALA A 20 52.93 -13.04 36.87
C ALA A 20 54.29 -12.92 36.12
N ALA A 21 54.42 -11.90 35.25
CA ALA A 21 55.35 -10.75 35.43
C ALA A 21 55.24 -9.70 34.31
N SER A 22 55.26 -8.41 34.66
CA SER A 22 55.41 -7.27 33.73
C SER A 22 56.81 -6.65 33.84
N PRO A 23 57.29 -5.87 32.85
CA PRO A 23 57.29 -4.42 33.09
C PRO A 23 57.17 -3.47 31.86
N ARG A 24 56.29 -2.46 32.03
CA ARG A 24 56.45 -1.01 31.74
C ARG A 24 56.61 -0.47 30.30
N SER A 25 55.97 0.70 30.12
CA SER A 25 56.17 1.75 29.10
C SER A 25 55.82 1.43 27.64
N GLY A 26 55.37 2.39 26.81
CA GLY A 26 54.97 3.78 27.12
C GLY A 26 55.08 4.73 25.91
N GLY A 27 54.30 5.80 25.89
CA GLY A 27 54.38 6.87 24.88
C GLY A 27 53.28 6.86 23.81
N ALA A 28 53.05 8.02 23.19
CA ALA A 28 52.03 8.25 22.15
C ALA A 28 52.65 9.04 20.98
N ALA A 29 52.10 8.91 19.76
CA ALA A 29 52.12 9.96 18.72
C ALA A 29 51.33 9.59 17.44
N ARG A 30 51.00 10.63 16.65
CA ARG A 30 50.42 10.70 15.30
C ARG A 30 50.99 11.98 14.63
N PRO A 31 50.86 12.25 13.30
CA PRO A 31 50.53 11.42 12.15
C PRO A 31 51.82 11.04 11.38
N PRO A 32 52.33 11.66 10.28
CA PRO A 32 51.81 12.64 9.30
C PRO A 32 51.23 11.94 8.03
N SER A 33 51.37 12.52 6.82
CA SER A 33 50.90 11.94 5.55
C SER A 33 51.61 12.51 4.29
N ALA A 34 51.95 11.64 3.33
CA ALA A 34 52.23 11.86 1.88
C ALA A 34 52.77 10.53 1.29
N GLY A 35 52.69 10.20 0.00
CA GLY A 35 52.03 10.82 -1.16
C GLY A 35 52.60 10.21 -2.46
N GLY A 36 51.82 10.08 -3.54
CA GLY A 36 52.34 9.62 -4.84
C GLY A 36 51.30 8.96 -5.78
N ARG A 37 51.38 9.26 -7.07
CA ARG A 37 50.64 8.60 -8.17
C ARG A 37 51.64 8.11 -9.23
N GLY A 38 51.39 6.96 -9.85
CA GLY A 38 52.18 6.49 -11.01
C GLY A 38 51.89 5.02 -11.38
N PRO A 39 51.30 4.71 -12.55
CA PRO A 39 51.01 3.34 -12.98
C PRO A 39 51.89 2.84 -14.16
N ALA A 40 51.68 1.55 -14.53
CA ALA A 40 52.22 0.81 -15.68
C ALA A 40 53.63 0.19 -15.50
N PRO A 41 54.03 -0.81 -16.33
CA PRO A 41 53.29 -1.55 -17.37
C PRO A 41 53.16 -3.07 -17.09
N GLY A 42 52.72 -3.86 -18.08
CA GLY A 42 52.56 -5.32 -17.97
C GLY A 42 53.33 -6.13 -19.03
N GLY A 43 53.42 -7.44 -18.80
CA GLY A 43 54.13 -8.46 -19.59
C GLY A 43 54.55 -9.62 -18.67
N ASN A 44 54.73 -10.87 -19.10
CA ASN A 44 54.68 -11.45 -20.45
C ASN A 44 54.09 -12.89 -20.42
N ARG A 45 53.99 -13.52 -21.60
CA ARG A 45 53.40 -14.84 -21.91
C ARG A 45 54.20 -16.04 -21.37
N ASP A 46 53.57 -17.22 -21.38
CA ASP A 46 54.22 -18.48 -21.79
C ASP A 46 53.26 -19.35 -22.65
N ALA A 47 53.71 -20.42 -23.32
CA ALA A 47 53.01 -21.02 -24.47
C ALA A 47 53.22 -22.53 -24.77
N GLY A 48 52.34 -23.09 -25.64
CA GLY A 48 52.42 -24.43 -26.28
C GLY A 48 51.38 -25.46 -25.78
N ASP A 49 51.09 -26.62 -26.39
CA ASP A 49 51.21 -27.22 -27.76
C ASP A 49 50.51 -28.65 -27.67
N ARG A 50 49.99 -29.44 -28.63
CA ARG A 50 50.07 -29.64 -30.11
C ARG A 50 48.78 -30.27 -30.71
N ARG A 51 48.40 -29.84 -31.92
CA ARG A 51 47.82 -30.59 -33.09
C ARG A 51 46.45 -31.35 -32.98
N GLY A 52 45.70 -31.39 -34.10
CA GLY A 52 44.46 -32.17 -34.33
C GLY A 52 44.70 -33.47 -35.15
N PRO A 53 43.81 -33.98 -36.05
CA PRO A 53 42.67 -33.30 -36.74
C PRO A 53 41.34 -34.13 -36.87
N GLY A 54 40.29 -33.61 -37.55
CA GLY A 54 39.08 -34.40 -37.91
C GLY A 54 37.93 -33.71 -38.69
N ALA A 55 37.94 -33.84 -40.03
CA ALA A 55 36.83 -33.83 -41.03
C ALA A 55 35.54 -32.95 -40.94
N GLY A 56 35.26 -32.19 -42.02
CA GLY A 56 33.95 -32.23 -42.73
C GLY A 56 32.94 -31.04 -42.63
N PRO A 57 32.73 -30.23 -43.70
CA PRO A 57 31.72 -29.16 -43.76
C PRO A 57 30.51 -29.42 -44.72
N ARG A 58 29.43 -28.63 -44.61
CA ARG A 58 28.34 -28.49 -45.61
C ARG A 58 28.00 -27.01 -45.89
N ARG A 59 27.37 -26.71 -47.05
CA ARG A 59 27.20 -25.36 -47.64
C ARG A 59 25.76 -24.79 -47.52
N GLY A 60 25.62 -23.47 -47.72
CA GLY A 60 24.36 -22.76 -48.07
C GLY A 60 24.00 -22.90 -49.57
N PRO A 61 23.40 -21.90 -50.29
CA PRO A 61 23.18 -20.45 -50.03
C PRO A 61 21.66 -20.09 -49.98
N GLY A 62 21.10 -18.86 -50.06
CA GLY A 62 21.47 -17.45 -50.34
C GLY A 62 20.22 -16.56 -50.06
N GLY A 63 20.03 -15.28 -50.43
CA GLY A 63 20.80 -14.25 -51.18
C GLY A 63 20.01 -12.90 -51.19
N ARG A 64 20.35 -11.93 -52.07
CA ARG A 64 19.62 -10.65 -52.37
C ARG A 64 19.88 -10.23 -53.84
N PRO A 65 19.07 -9.34 -54.48
CA PRO A 65 19.35 -7.88 -54.48
C PRO A 65 18.09 -6.95 -54.51
N GLY A 66 18.31 -5.64 -54.66
CA GLY A 66 17.33 -4.57 -55.01
C GLY A 66 18.09 -3.46 -55.76
N PRO A 67 17.69 -2.16 -55.80
CA PRO A 67 16.41 -1.50 -55.44
C PRO A 67 15.81 -0.64 -56.60
N GLY A 68 14.71 0.10 -56.39
CA GLY A 68 14.12 1.00 -57.43
C GLY A 68 13.06 2.00 -56.91
N GLY A 69 12.83 3.09 -57.65
CA GLY A 69 12.04 4.27 -57.25
C GLY A 69 10.57 4.36 -57.75
N PRO A 70 9.89 5.51 -57.56
CA PRO A 70 8.42 5.58 -57.45
C PRO A 70 7.64 6.11 -58.67
N GLY A 71 6.34 5.82 -58.70
CA GLY A 71 5.34 6.39 -59.62
C GLY A 71 3.91 6.09 -59.15
N ALA A 72 2.92 6.90 -59.54
CA ALA A 72 1.53 6.84 -59.05
C ALA A 72 0.51 6.59 -60.21
N PRO A 73 -0.77 7.03 -60.15
CA PRO A 73 -1.90 6.16 -59.80
C PRO A 73 -2.98 6.05 -60.90
N PHE A 74 -3.94 5.11 -60.78
CA PHE A 74 -5.25 5.23 -61.45
C PHE A 74 -6.40 4.56 -60.67
N GLY A 75 -7.63 5.03 -60.94
CA GLY A 75 -8.87 4.69 -60.22
C GLY A 75 -9.83 3.73 -60.96
N PRO A 76 -11.08 3.57 -60.46
CA PRO A 76 -11.92 2.40 -60.76
C PRO A 76 -13.02 2.62 -61.82
N ARG A 77 -13.58 1.50 -62.30
CA ARG A 77 -14.95 1.36 -62.86
C ARG A 77 -15.54 0.03 -62.40
N GLY A 78 -16.86 -0.15 -62.45
CA GLY A 78 -17.51 -1.41 -62.03
C GLY A 78 -18.99 -1.54 -62.39
N GLY A 79 -19.57 -2.68 -62.00
CA GLY A 79 -20.99 -3.04 -62.15
C GLY A 79 -21.38 -3.55 -63.56
N PRO A 80 -22.63 -4.05 -63.73
CA PRO A 80 -23.39 -4.86 -62.76
C PRO A 80 -24.17 -6.05 -63.41
N GLY A 81 -24.63 -7.02 -62.62
CA GLY A 81 -25.62 -8.02 -63.08
C GLY A 81 -25.82 -9.24 -62.16
N GLY A 82 -27.08 -9.52 -61.79
CA GLY A 82 -27.55 -10.81 -61.23
C GLY A 82 -28.40 -11.58 -62.26
N PRO A 83 -29.28 -12.54 -61.90
CA PRO A 83 -29.74 -12.97 -60.57
C PRO A 83 -29.00 -14.27 -60.09
N GLY A 84 -29.51 -15.23 -59.29
CA GLY A 84 -30.85 -15.51 -58.76
C GLY A 84 -30.94 -16.75 -57.84
N GLY A 85 -32.11 -17.41 -57.79
CA GLY A 85 -32.37 -18.66 -57.04
C GLY A 85 -33.60 -19.42 -57.61
N ALA A 86 -34.22 -20.44 -57.00
CA ALA A 86 -33.95 -21.16 -55.75
C ALA A 86 -34.76 -22.49 -55.65
N ARG A 87 -34.43 -23.36 -54.67
CA ARG A 87 -35.28 -24.38 -53.97
C ARG A 87 -35.87 -25.60 -54.72
N SER A 88 -35.61 -26.79 -54.15
CA SER A 88 -36.59 -27.79 -53.65
C SER A 88 -35.80 -28.95 -52.96
N GLY A 89 -36.32 -29.83 -52.10
CA GLY A 89 -37.63 -29.98 -51.43
C GLY A 89 -37.62 -31.29 -50.57
N GLY A 90 -38.56 -31.50 -49.64
CA GLY A 90 -38.66 -32.78 -48.88
C GLY A 90 -39.28 -32.66 -47.48
N ALA A 91 -40.02 -33.70 -47.05
CA ALA A 91 -40.79 -33.78 -45.79
C ALA A 91 -41.13 -35.27 -45.47
N PRO A 92 -42.16 -35.63 -44.68
CA PRO A 92 -42.38 -35.44 -43.23
C PRO A 92 -42.62 -36.79 -42.48
N ARG A 93 -42.91 -36.76 -41.15
CA ARG A 93 -44.03 -37.46 -40.45
C ARG A 93 -43.79 -37.54 -38.92
N GLY A 94 -44.87 -37.53 -38.11
CA GLY A 94 -44.83 -37.96 -36.70
C GLY A 94 -45.74 -37.19 -35.73
N GLY A 95 -46.66 -37.92 -35.09
CA GLY A 95 -47.51 -37.53 -33.95
C GLY A 95 -48.35 -38.75 -33.53
N PRO A 96 -49.32 -38.67 -32.59
CA PRO A 96 -49.77 -37.47 -31.86
C PRO A 96 -50.14 -37.65 -30.35
N ARG A 97 -50.44 -36.52 -29.69
CA ARG A 97 -51.59 -36.30 -28.75
C ARG A 97 -51.60 -36.71 -27.26
N ASP A 98 -52.52 -36.00 -26.60
CA ASP A 98 -53.25 -36.20 -25.34
C ASP A 98 -52.54 -36.05 -23.97
N ASP A 99 -53.16 -35.45 -22.94
CA ASP A 99 -54.21 -34.39 -22.91
C ASP A 99 -54.30 -33.75 -21.50
N ARG A 100 -55.14 -32.70 -21.36
CA ARG A 100 -55.56 -31.98 -20.13
C ARG A 100 -54.70 -30.79 -19.69
N ARG A 101 -55.26 -29.66 -19.24
CA ARG A 101 -56.58 -29.01 -19.44
C ARG A 101 -56.51 -27.66 -18.70
N ASP A 102 -57.18 -26.64 -19.25
CA ASP A 102 -57.83 -25.49 -18.57
C ASP A 102 -57.03 -24.67 -17.51
N ASP A 103 -57.14 -23.34 -17.42
CA ASP A 103 -58.24 -22.49 -17.86
C ASP A 103 -57.83 -21.01 -18.09
N ARG A 104 -58.55 -20.31 -18.98
CA ARG A 104 -58.65 -18.83 -19.17
C ARG A 104 -57.36 -18.02 -19.48
N ARG A 105 -57.29 -17.27 -20.59
CA ARG A 105 -57.94 -15.96 -20.92
C ARG A 105 -57.45 -14.82 -20.03
N ASP A 106 -57.17 -13.61 -20.52
CA ASP A 106 -57.07 -13.02 -21.88
C ASP A 106 -55.92 -11.98 -21.81
N GLY A 107 -55.27 -11.49 -22.88
CA GLY A 107 -55.52 -11.62 -24.31
C GLY A 107 -55.31 -10.25 -24.98
N ARG A 108 -54.49 -10.20 -26.05
CA ARG A 108 -53.95 -9.03 -26.80
C ARG A 108 -52.56 -8.59 -26.29
N ARG A 109 -51.47 -8.75 -27.05
CA ARG A 109 -51.11 -8.36 -28.46
C ARG A 109 -50.36 -7.02 -28.45
N ASP A 110 -49.08 -7.04 -28.79
CA ASP A 110 -48.51 -6.62 -30.09
C ASP A 110 -48.14 -5.11 -30.01
N ASP A 111 -46.98 -4.63 -30.45
CA ASP A 111 -46.02 -5.23 -31.38
C ASP A 111 -44.53 -4.94 -30.99
N ARG A 112 -43.66 -5.63 -31.72
CA ARG A 112 -42.19 -5.54 -31.92
C ARG A 112 -41.56 -4.14 -31.72
N GLN A 113 -40.24 -3.99 -31.47
CA GLN A 113 -39.18 -4.59 -32.29
C GLN A 113 -37.76 -4.54 -31.66
N ASP A 114 -36.91 -5.49 -32.05
CA ASP A 114 -35.52 -5.64 -31.60
C ASP A 114 -34.52 -4.68 -32.29
N GLY A 115 -33.41 -4.39 -31.60
CA GLY A 115 -32.27 -3.60 -32.10
C GLY A 115 -31.24 -3.36 -31.00
N ALA A 116 -30.38 -4.33 -30.70
CA ALA A 116 -29.08 -4.58 -31.35
C ALA A 116 -27.98 -3.58 -30.92
N ALA A 117 -26.88 -4.12 -30.38
CA ALA A 117 -25.77 -3.33 -29.86
C ALA A 117 -24.84 -2.80 -30.96
N GLN A 118 -24.22 -1.64 -30.70
CA GLN A 118 -23.03 -1.20 -31.42
C GLN A 118 -22.18 -0.30 -30.51
N ASP A 119 -20.87 -0.29 -30.77
CA ASP A 119 -19.84 0.30 -29.92
C ASP A 119 -19.37 1.66 -30.50
N ASP A 120 -18.30 2.20 -29.91
CA ASP A 120 -17.43 3.28 -30.37
C ASP A 120 -17.88 4.76 -30.21
N GLN A 121 -17.04 5.44 -29.41
CA GLN A 121 -16.52 6.80 -29.63
C GLN A 121 -17.50 7.98 -29.76
N ARG A 122 -17.52 8.81 -28.70
CA ARG A 122 -17.43 10.28 -28.85
C ARG A 122 -16.78 10.96 -27.65
N PHE A 123 -15.52 11.36 -27.84
CA PHE A 123 -14.85 12.34 -26.97
C PHE A 123 -15.26 13.75 -27.43
N SER A 124 -15.45 14.68 -26.48
CA SER A 124 -15.49 16.16 -26.60
C SER A 124 -16.76 16.83 -26.06
N THR A 125 -16.52 17.79 -25.16
CA THR A 125 -17.30 19.03 -24.93
C THR A 125 -18.83 18.96 -24.85
N ARG A 126 -19.34 18.86 -23.61
CA ARG A 126 -20.16 19.97 -23.07
C ARG A 126 -20.16 20.04 -21.54
N THR A 127 -20.32 21.26 -21.04
CA THR A 127 -20.54 21.59 -19.64
C THR A 127 -21.85 20.99 -19.13
N GLY A 128 -21.84 20.45 -17.91
CA GLY A 128 -23.01 19.77 -17.34
C GLY A 128 -22.79 19.32 -15.90
N ILE A 129 -22.73 20.26 -14.96
CA ILE A 129 -22.76 19.93 -13.52
C ILE A 129 -24.16 19.37 -13.22
N ARG A 130 -24.29 18.06 -13.08
CA ARG A 130 -25.50 17.44 -12.54
C ARG A 130 -25.53 17.64 -11.03
N THR A 131 -26.32 18.62 -10.60
CA THR A 131 -26.81 18.72 -9.22
C THR A 131 -27.61 17.46 -8.89
N TYR A 132 -27.27 16.80 -7.79
CA TYR A 132 -28.11 15.73 -7.25
C TYR A 132 -29.30 16.36 -6.54
N ASN A 133 -30.51 16.07 -7.03
CA ASN A 133 -31.74 16.58 -6.46
C ASN A 133 -32.08 15.79 -5.19
N VAL A 134 -32.18 16.47 -4.04
CA VAL A 134 -32.47 15.84 -2.75
C VAL A 134 -33.94 16.07 -2.39
N PRO A 135 -34.79 15.04 -2.30
CA PRO A 135 -36.17 15.20 -1.83
C PRO A 135 -36.20 15.73 -0.41
N SER A 136 -36.89 16.85 -0.19
CA SER A 136 -36.91 17.55 1.08
C SER A 136 -38.23 17.33 1.82
N GLU A 137 -38.24 16.41 2.80
CA GLU A 137 -39.27 16.37 3.83
C GLU A 137 -38.62 16.53 5.21
N ARG A 138 -39.02 17.58 5.94
CA ARG A 138 -38.57 17.87 7.30
C ARG A 138 -39.77 17.89 8.24
N THR A 139 -39.89 16.90 9.11
CA THR A 139 -40.79 16.98 10.27
C THR A 139 -40.15 17.90 11.33
N PRO A 140 -40.82 18.96 11.79
CA PRO A 140 -40.24 19.89 12.76
C PRO A 140 -40.29 19.33 14.19
N ILE A 141 -39.13 19.28 14.86
CA ILE A 141 -39.04 18.98 16.30
C ILE A 141 -39.24 20.29 17.09
N PRO A 142 -40.16 20.36 18.06
CA PRO A 142 -40.47 21.60 18.77
C PRO A 142 -39.38 22.00 19.78
N VAL A 143 -38.97 23.27 19.74
CA VAL A 143 -37.99 23.85 20.66
C VAL A 143 -38.68 24.78 21.65
N LYS A 144 -38.69 24.45 22.95
CA LYS A 144 -38.81 25.43 24.06
C LYS A 144 -38.57 24.80 25.45
N ARG A 145 -37.53 25.28 26.14
CA ARG A 145 -37.52 25.45 27.61
C ARG A 145 -36.59 26.64 27.95
N PRO A 146 -36.89 27.47 28.96
CA PRO A 146 -36.14 28.71 29.19
C PRO A 146 -34.79 28.46 29.89
N MET A 147 -33.83 29.36 29.67
CA MET A 147 -32.65 29.49 30.53
C MET A 147 -32.98 30.37 31.76
N PRO A 148 -32.51 30.03 32.97
CA PRO A 148 -32.54 30.93 34.12
C PRO A 148 -31.46 32.04 34.00
N ALA A 149 -31.71 33.16 34.67
CA ALA A 149 -30.80 34.32 34.73
C ALA A 149 -29.59 34.08 35.66
N PRO A 150 -28.49 34.84 35.53
CA PRO A 150 -27.26 34.61 36.30
C PRO A 150 -27.39 35.07 37.77
N GLY A 151 -27.58 34.13 38.69
CA GLY A 151 -27.39 34.32 40.13
C GLY A 151 -25.99 33.91 40.57
N ALA A 152 -25.34 34.70 41.42
CA ALA A 152 -23.95 34.47 41.85
C ALA A 152 -23.87 33.65 43.15
N GLU A 153 -23.53 32.36 43.04
CA GLU A 153 -23.10 31.54 44.18
C GLU A 153 -21.69 30.99 43.95
N ARG A 154 -20.77 31.30 44.87
CA ARG A 154 -19.41 30.75 44.86
C ARG A 154 -19.45 29.28 45.25
N ARG A 155 -19.24 28.36 44.30
CA ARG A 155 -18.88 26.98 44.65
C ARG A 155 -17.54 26.98 45.40
N PRO A 156 -17.39 26.17 46.46
CA PRO A 156 -16.15 26.10 47.23
C PRO A 156 -15.00 25.57 46.39
N ASP A 157 -13.78 25.94 46.78
CA ASP A 157 -12.55 25.55 46.10
C ASP A 157 -12.44 24.03 46.03
N ARG A 158 -12.33 23.50 44.81
CA ARG A 158 -12.26 22.05 44.58
C ARG A 158 -10.79 21.68 44.46
N GLY A 159 -10.19 21.47 45.62
CA GLY A 159 -8.76 21.24 45.84
C GLY A 159 -8.12 20.22 44.90
N GLU A 160 -6.80 20.30 44.86
CA GLU A 160 -5.88 19.66 43.91
C GLU A 160 -6.38 18.35 43.28
N ARG A 161 -6.43 18.32 41.93
CA ARG A 161 -6.51 17.05 41.21
C ARG A 161 -5.30 16.24 41.64
N PRO A 162 -5.46 15.02 42.19
CA PRO A 162 -4.32 14.20 42.59
C PRO A 162 -3.39 14.02 41.39
N ALA A 163 -2.09 14.25 41.62
CA ALA A 163 -1.10 14.21 40.55
C ALA A 163 -1.19 12.88 39.79
N ARG A 164 -1.08 12.95 38.45
CA ARG A 164 -1.10 11.78 37.57
C ARG A 164 -0.07 10.78 38.10
N ALA A 165 -0.53 9.60 38.52
CA ALA A 165 0.31 8.60 39.17
C ALA A 165 1.62 8.37 38.38
N PRO A 166 2.77 8.32 39.06
CA PRO A 166 4.06 8.17 38.39
C PRO A 166 4.11 6.89 37.57
N ALA A 167 4.96 6.89 36.53
CA ALA A 167 5.13 5.72 35.68
C ALA A 167 5.59 4.49 36.48
N THR A 168 5.27 3.31 35.92
CA THR A 168 5.75 1.96 36.25
C THR A 168 6.79 1.85 37.37
N PRO A 169 6.58 1.01 38.41
CA PRO A 169 7.55 0.85 39.49
C PRO A 169 8.91 0.45 38.90
N ARG A 170 9.93 1.26 39.21
CA ARG A 170 11.31 0.91 38.92
C ARG A 170 11.70 -0.23 39.86
N SER A 171 12.17 -1.33 39.30
CA SER A 171 12.91 -2.35 40.05
C SER A 171 14.10 -1.69 40.74
N GLU A 172 14.42 -2.12 41.97
CA GLU A 172 15.54 -1.53 42.74
C GLU A 172 16.91 -1.97 42.19
N ASP A 173 16.96 -3.06 41.41
CA ASP A 173 18.06 -3.35 40.49
C ASP A 173 17.99 -2.43 39.27
N GLY A 174 19.02 -1.59 39.08
CA GLY A 174 19.11 -0.59 38.01
C GLY A 174 19.32 -1.11 36.59
N VAL A 175 18.61 -2.16 36.18
CA VAL A 175 18.67 -2.76 34.84
C VAL A 175 17.46 -2.32 34.01
N ASP A 176 17.70 -1.69 32.86
CA ASP A 176 16.63 -1.25 31.95
C ASP A 176 15.98 -2.45 31.23
N THR A 177 14.91 -2.95 31.85
CA THR A 177 14.07 -4.06 31.36
C THR A 177 12.86 -3.57 30.60
N VAL A 178 12.50 -4.31 29.55
CA VAL A 178 11.40 -3.98 28.64
C VAL A 178 10.54 -5.22 28.38
N ARG A 179 9.21 -5.04 28.32
CA ARG A 179 8.27 -6.15 28.09
C ARG A 179 8.60 -6.85 26.77
N LEU A 180 8.67 -8.18 26.79
CA LEU A 180 9.07 -9.02 25.67
C LEU A 180 8.32 -8.67 24.37
N ASN A 181 7.01 -8.43 24.43
CA ASN A 181 6.21 -8.05 23.26
C ASN A 181 6.64 -6.71 22.61
N LYS A 182 7.20 -5.77 23.39
CA LYS A 182 7.77 -4.51 22.90
C LYS A 182 9.17 -4.78 22.34
N ARG A 183 10.00 -5.55 23.04
CA ARG A 183 11.37 -5.90 22.60
C ARG A 183 11.38 -6.62 21.26
N MET A 184 10.49 -7.59 21.05
CA MET A 184 10.34 -8.30 19.77
C MET A 184 9.93 -7.39 18.61
N ALA A 185 9.08 -6.38 18.87
CA ALA A 185 8.65 -5.41 17.87
C ALA A 185 9.71 -4.33 17.57
N GLU A 186 10.56 -3.99 18.54
CA GLU A 186 11.75 -3.14 18.34
C GLU A 186 12.82 -3.86 17.49
N LEU A 187 13.04 -5.14 17.78
CA LEU A 187 13.88 -6.05 16.97
C LEU A 187 13.24 -6.42 15.61
N ARG A 188 12.04 -5.91 15.30
CA ARG A 188 11.28 -6.12 14.06
C ARG A 188 10.94 -7.58 13.74
N LEU A 189 10.91 -8.47 14.74
CA LEU A 189 10.59 -9.89 14.57
C LEU A 189 9.13 -10.08 14.13
N CYS A 190 8.22 -9.34 14.76
CA CYS A 190 6.78 -9.32 14.49
C CYS A 190 6.16 -8.04 15.10
N SER A 191 4.84 -7.86 15.03
CA SER A 191 4.17 -6.83 15.84
C SER A 191 4.04 -7.23 17.31
N ARG A 192 3.65 -6.26 18.15
CA ARG A 192 3.42 -6.50 19.58
C ARG A 192 2.28 -7.50 19.87
N ARG A 193 1.28 -7.57 18.98
CA ARG A 193 0.17 -8.53 19.12
C ARG A 193 0.61 -9.93 18.73
N GLU A 194 1.23 -10.08 17.56
CA GLU A 194 1.84 -11.35 17.15
C GLU A 194 2.84 -11.86 18.20
N ALA A 195 3.59 -10.98 18.86
CA ALA A 195 4.49 -11.36 19.94
C ALA A 195 3.75 -11.95 21.15
N ASP A 196 2.65 -11.34 21.61
CA ASP A 196 1.80 -11.92 22.63
C ASP A 196 1.18 -13.25 22.13
N ASP A 197 0.66 -13.31 20.89
CA ASP A 197 0.08 -14.52 20.25
C ASP A 197 1.11 -15.66 20.06
N TRP A 198 2.41 -15.36 19.98
CA TRP A 198 3.48 -16.35 19.84
C TRP A 198 3.96 -16.84 21.21
N VAL A 199 4.00 -15.95 22.21
CA VAL A 199 4.28 -16.31 23.60
C VAL A 199 3.18 -17.24 24.15
N GLU A 200 1.91 -16.94 23.91
CA GLU A 200 0.77 -17.79 24.32
C GLU A 200 0.86 -19.22 23.74
N LYS A 201 1.41 -19.38 22.53
CA LYS A 201 1.62 -20.70 21.88
C LYS A 201 2.92 -21.40 22.31
N GLY A 202 3.73 -20.79 23.18
CA GLY A 202 5.06 -21.31 23.54
C GLY A 202 6.09 -21.27 22.40
N TRP A 203 5.86 -20.45 21.36
CA TRP A 203 6.72 -20.32 20.17
C TRP A 203 7.88 -19.34 20.36
N VAL A 204 7.97 -18.69 21.52
CA VAL A 204 9.05 -17.77 21.88
C VAL A 204 9.82 -18.35 23.06
N ARG A 205 11.15 -18.28 22.99
CA ARG A 205 12.04 -18.60 24.10
C ARG A 205 12.89 -17.39 24.48
N VAL A 206 13.17 -17.27 25.78
CA VAL A 206 14.11 -16.28 26.34
C VAL A 206 15.21 -17.04 27.06
N ASN A 207 16.47 -16.83 26.64
CA ASN A 207 17.66 -17.49 27.17
C ASN A 207 17.57 -19.06 27.17
N GLY A 208 16.73 -19.63 26.33
CA GLY A 208 16.51 -21.08 26.15
C GLY A 208 15.20 -21.62 26.77
N GLU A 209 14.63 -20.91 27.74
CA GLU A 209 13.38 -21.24 28.43
C GLU A 209 12.16 -20.70 27.66
N VAL A 210 10.99 -21.34 27.79
CA VAL A 210 9.76 -20.88 27.12
C VAL A 210 9.28 -19.58 27.76
N ALA A 211 8.92 -18.60 26.93
CA ALA A 211 8.52 -17.27 27.39
C ALA A 211 7.13 -17.25 28.06
N GLU A 212 6.93 -16.31 28.98
CA GLU A 212 5.65 -16.12 29.68
C GLU A 212 4.93 -14.83 29.28
N MET A 213 3.59 -14.85 29.38
CA MET A 213 2.75 -13.72 28.97
C MET A 213 2.97 -12.48 29.83
N GLY A 214 3.60 -11.47 29.23
CA GLY A 214 3.96 -10.21 29.89
C GLY A 214 5.34 -10.17 30.52
N GLN A 215 6.17 -11.20 30.34
CA GLN A 215 7.57 -11.27 30.76
C GLN A 215 8.34 -9.99 30.42
N GLN A 216 9.14 -9.52 31.39
CA GLN A 216 10.12 -8.45 31.20
C GLN A 216 11.46 -9.07 30.79
N VAL A 217 12.16 -8.47 29.83
CA VAL A 217 13.47 -8.92 29.37
C VAL A 217 14.48 -7.77 29.33
N LYS A 218 15.75 -8.11 29.53
CA LYS A 218 16.88 -7.19 29.40
C LYS A 218 17.22 -7.01 27.92
N HIS A 219 17.85 -5.88 27.60
CA HIS A 219 18.35 -5.63 26.24
C HIS A 219 19.36 -6.67 25.74
N SER A 220 20.05 -7.36 26.67
CA SER A 220 21.03 -8.42 26.45
C SER A 220 20.46 -9.84 26.33
N ASP A 221 19.18 -10.05 26.68
CA ASP A 221 18.60 -11.41 26.70
C ASP A 221 18.43 -11.93 25.28
N ARG A 222 18.74 -13.21 25.09
CA ARG A 222 18.55 -13.88 23.80
C ARG A 222 17.10 -14.28 23.63
N ILE A 223 16.46 -13.75 22.60
CA ILE A 223 15.12 -14.16 22.17
C ILE A 223 15.28 -15.12 20.98
N GLU A 224 14.70 -16.31 21.09
CA GLU A 224 14.67 -17.33 20.04
C GLU A 224 13.22 -17.60 19.62
N ILE A 225 12.97 -17.75 18.31
CA ILE A 225 11.63 -17.85 17.71
C ILE A 225 11.51 -19.22 17.03
N ALA A 226 10.42 -19.94 17.29
CA ALA A 226 10.17 -21.26 16.73
C ALA A 226 9.84 -21.20 15.22
N PRO A 227 10.22 -22.21 14.41
CA PRO A 227 9.93 -22.24 12.97
C PRO A 227 8.44 -22.08 12.63
N GLU A 228 7.54 -22.55 13.49
CA GLU A 228 6.09 -22.44 13.35
C GLU A 228 5.60 -20.98 13.35
N ALA A 229 6.23 -20.11 14.14
CA ALA A 229 5.93 -18.69 14.17
C ALA A 229 6.34 -18.00 12.86
N LEU A 230 7.53 -18.34 12.35
CA LEU A 230 8.04 -17.84 11.06
C LEU A 230 7.16 -18.33 9.91
N GLY A 231 6.81 -19.62 9.88
CA GLY A 231 5.90 -20.20 8.89
C GLY A 231 4.46 -19.68 8.96
N GLN A 232 3.98 -19.24 10.14
CA GLN A 232 2.72 -18.49 10.25
C GLN A 232 2.85 -17.11 9.60
N GLN A 233 3.99 -16.46 9.79
CA GLN A 233 4.24 -15.10 9.28
C GLN A 233 4.46 -15.06 7.76
N GLU A 234 5.13 -16.06 7.19
CA GLU A 234 5.31 -16.21 5.73
C GLU A 234 3.99 -16.41 4.96
N GLN A 235 2.92 -16.82 5.65
CA GLN A 235 1.58 -16.95 5.07
C GLN A 235 0.76 -15.65 5.10
N GLN A 236 1.27 -14.59 5.74
CA GLN A 236 0.60 -13.28 5.81
C GLN A 236 0.66 -12.57 4.45
N VAL A 237 -0.47 -11.97 4.03
CA VAL A 237 -0.53 -11.20 2.78
C VAL A 237 -0.51 -9.69 3.03
N THR A 238 0.13 -8.98 2.10
CA THR A 238 -0.04 -7.54 1.91
C THR A 238 -0.68 -7.28 0.55
N ILE A 239 -1.71 -6.45 0.55
CA ILE A 239 -2.55 -6.11 -0.61
C ILE A 239 -2.50 -4.61 -0.87
N LEU A 240 -2.39 -4.27 -2.14
CA LEU A 240 -2.36 -2.92 -2.69
C LEU A 240 -3.67 -2.70 -3.44
N LEU A 241 -4.49 -1.77 -2.97
CA LEU A 241 -5.81 -1.44 -3.52
C LEU A 241 -5.80 -0.01 -4.07
N HIS A 242 -6.31 0.20 -5.29
CA HIS A 242 -6.60 1.54 -5.79
C HIS A 242 -7.97 2.00 -5.26
N LYS A 243 -7.99 2.48 -4.02
CA LYS A 243 -9.20 2.92 -3.33
C LYS A 243 -9.95 4.01 -4.14
N PRO A 244 -11.24 3.84 -4.43
CA PRO A 244 -12.10 4.88 -5.00
C PRO A 244 -12.66 5.84 -3.93
N VAL A 245 -13.40 6.87 -4.37
CA VAL A 245 -14.21 7.72 -3.47
C VAL A 245 -15.38 6.89 -2.91
N GLY A 246 -15.90 7.27 -1.74
CA GLY A 246 -17.12 6.66 -1.17
C GLY A 246 -16.88 5.43 -0.28
N TYR A 247 -15.62 5.01 -0.11
CA TYR A 247 -15.23 3.95 0.82
C TYR A 247 -14.41 4.54 1.97
N VAL A 248 -14.61 4.02 3.18
CA VAL A 248 -13.76 4.29 4.34
C VAL A 248 -12.59 3.31 4.37
N SER A 249 -11.40 3.76 4.76
CA SER A 249 -10.20 2.92 4.69
C SER A 249 -10.09 1.87 5.80
N GLY A 250 -10.95 1.93 6.83
CA GLY A 250 -10.86 1.09 8.04
C GLY A 250 -12.15 0.30 8.28
N GLN A 251 -12.74 0.44 9.47
CA GLN A 251 -14.09 -0.05 9.76
C GLN A 251 -15.14 0.84 9.06
N ALA A 252 -16.36 0.30 8.89
CA ALA A 252 -17.50 1.06 8.38
C ALA A 252 -17.82 2.26 9.30
N GLU A 253 -18.10 3.42 8.70
CA GLU A 253 -18.25 4.71 9.39
C GLU A 253 -19.19 5.59 8.54
N ASP A 254 -20.11 6.34 9.15
CA ASP A 254 -21.05 7.25 8.48
C ASP A 254 -21.81 6.69 7.25
N GLY A 255 -22.21 5.41 7.30
CA GLY A 255 -22.93 4.74 6.20
C GLY A 255 -22.06 4.36 4.99
N HIS A 256 -20.75 4.55 5.06
CA HIS A 256 -19.81 4.21 3.99
C HIS A 256 -19.17 2.83 4.22
N GLU A 257 -19.02 2.06 3.15
CA GLU A 257 -18.44 0.71 3.23
C GLU A 257 -16.92 0.70 3.48
N PRO A 258 -16.39 -0.30 4.19
CA PRO A 258 -14.96 -0.45 4.42
C PRO A 258 -14.26 -0.96 3.15
N ALA A 259 -13.18 -0.32 2.73
CA ALA A 259 -12.49 -0.58 1.46
C ALA A 259 -12.00 -2.04 1.27
N VAL A 260 -11.96 -2.85 2.33
CA VAL A 260 -11.71 -4.30 2.27
C VAL A 260 -12.79 -5.08 1.51
N VAL A 261 -14.03 -4.56 1.38
CA VAL A 261 -15.07 -5.20 0.53
C VAL A 261 -14.70 -5.16 -0.95
N LEU A 262 -13.76 -4.30 -1.35
CA LEU A 262 -13.19 -4.23 -2.70
C LEU A 262 -12.03 -5.22 -2.90
N VAL A 263 -11.83 -6.20 -2.01
CA VAL A 263 -10.82 -7.26 -2.16
C VAL A 263 -11.53 -8.58 -2.48
N GLN A 264 -11.96 -8.72 -3.74
CA GLN A 264 -12.70 -9.89 -4.24
C GLN A 264 -11.96 -10.54 -5.43
N ALA A 265 -12.23 -11.82 -5.70
CA ALA A 265 -11.68 -12.51 -6.87
C ALA A 265 -12.05 -11.81 -8.21
N ALA A 266 -13.24 -11.21 -8.29
CA ALA A 266 -13.76 -10.59 -9.51
C ALA A 266 -13.08 -9.24 -9.89
N ASN A 267 -12.40 -8.60 -8.94
CA ASN A 267 -11.69 -7.33 -9.17
C ASN A 267 -10.19 -7.40 -8.78
N HIS A 268 -9.65 -8.61 -8.69
CA HIS A 268 -8.22 -8.86 -8.66
C HIS A 268 -7.61 -8.45 -10.01
N TRP A 269 -6.55 -7.64 -9.99
CA TRP A 269 -5.99 -7.08 -11.22
C TRP A 269 -5.22 -8.14 -12.02
N HIS A 270 -5.59 -8.31 -13.28
CA HIS A 270 -4.95 -9.22 -14.24
C HIS A 270 -3.45 -8.98 -14.47
N GLY A 271 -2.91 -7.83 -14.03
CA GLY A 271 -1.48 -7.50 -14.09
C GLY A 271 -0.68 -7.91 -12.84
N ASP A 272 -1.29 -8.58 -11.86
CA ASP A 272 -0.60 -9.03 -10.65
C ASP A 272 0.45 -10.12 -10.94
N THR A 273 1.70 -9.81 -10.64
CA THR A 273 2.86 -10.69 -10.86
C THR A 273 3.23 -11.55 -9.65
N ALA A 274 2.56 -11.39 -8.50
CA ALA A 274 2.92 -12.07 -7.24
C ALA A 274 2.69 -13.60 -7.25
N ARG A 275 1.84 -14.10 -8.16
CA ARG A 275 1.46 -15.53 -8.30
C ARG A 275 0.81 -16.16 -7.06
N ILE A 276 0.39 -15.36 -6.08
CA ILE A 276 -0.36 -15.82 -4.90
C ILE A 276 -1.80 -16.14 -5.32
N ARG A 277 -2.31 -17.31 -4.93
CA ARG A 277 -3.72 -17.67 -5.13
C ARG A 277 -4.60 -16.98 -4.10
N PHE A 278 -5.64 -16.31 -4.56
CA PHE A 278 -6.66 -15.71 -3.69
C PHE A 278 -7.47 -16.75 -2.91
N ASN A 279 -7.66 -16.47 -1.62
CA ASN A 279 -8.53 -17.22 -0.73
C ASN A 279 -9.19 -16.25 0.27
N HIS A 280 -10.51 -16.31 0.45
CA HIS A 280 -11.24 -15.46 1.40
C HIS A 280 -10.72 -15.56 2.84
N SER A 281 -10.03 -16.62 3.23
CA SER A 281 -9.35 -16.70 4.54
C SER A 281 -8.30 -15.60 4.75
N GLN A 282 -7.64 -15.15 3.68
CA GLN A 282 -6.64 -14.07 3.68
C GLN A 282 -7.23 -12.70 4.03
N LEU A 283 -8.55 -12.53 3.92
CA LEU A 283 -9.22 -11.27 4.30
C LEU A 283 -9.27 -11.06 5.81
N ARG A 284 -9.19 -12.15 6.60
CA ARG A 284 -9.21 -12.07 8.07
C ARG A 284 -7.91 -11.45 8.57
N GLY A 285 -8.04 -10.37 9.35
CA GLY A 285 -6.89 -9.66 9.92
C GLY A 285 -6.23 -8.64 8.99
N LEU A 286 -6.72 -8.43 7.75
CA LEU A 286 -6.26 -7.31 6.92
C LEU A 286 -6.60 -5.98 7.58
N ALA A 287 -5.57 -5.20 7.94
CA ALA A 287 -5.70 -3.86 8.50
C ALA A 287 -5.08 -2.80 7.56
N PRO A 288 -5.64 -1.58 7.50
CA PRO A 288 -5.09 -0.50 6.67
C PRO A 288 -3.79 0.07 7.24
N ALA A 289 -2.68 -0.18 6.54
CA ALA A 289 -1.38 0.43 6.83
C ALA A 289 -1.31 1.87 6.26
N GLY A 290 -2.21 2.73 6.74
CA GLY A 290 -2.32 4.15 6.37
C GLY A 290 -3.62 4.49 5.66
N ARG A 291 -4.58 5.04 6.41
CA ARG A 291 -5.89 5.50 5.91
C ARG A 291 -5.73 6.52 4.77
N LEU A 292 -6.72 6.53 3.88
CA LEU A 292 -7.14 7.64 3.04
C LEU A 292 -8.53 8.11 3.50
N ASP A 293 -8.83 9.39 3.31
CA ASP A 293 -10.15 9.95 3.53
C ASP A 293 -11.19 9.34 2.56
N ILE A 294 -12.48 9.48 2.89
CA ILE A 294 -13.61 9.03 2.05
C ILE A 294 -13.58 9.73 0.69
N ASP A 295 -13.29 11.03 0.70
CA ASP A 295 -13.19 11.94 -0.43
C ASP A 295 -11.89 11.81 -1.26
N SER A 296 -11.07 10.80 -0.97
CA SER A 296 -9.71 10.67 -1.49
C SER A 296 -9.45 9.28 -2.07
N VAL A 297 -8.62 9.24 -3.12
CA VAL A 297 -8.38 8.06 -3.96
C VAL A 297 -6.92 7.63 -4.00
N GLY A 298 -6.66 6.48 -4.62
CA GLY A 298 -5.30 6.00 -4.91
C GLY A 298 -4.85 4.86 -3.99
N LEU A 299 -3.53 4.76 -3.80
CA LEU A 299 -2.90 3.60 -3.17
C LEU A 299 -3.26 3.46 -1.68
N LEU A 300 -4.09 2.48 -1.35
CA LEU A 300 -4.30 1.96 0.00
C LEU A 300 -3.53 0.65 0.17
N VAL A 301 -2.85 0.48 1.31
CA VAL A 301 -2.21 -0.78 1.70
C VAL A 301 -3.06 -1.43 2.78
N LEU A 302 -3.43 -2.67 2.55
CA LEU A 302 -4.05 -3.57 3.54
C LEU A 302 -3.04 -4.67 3.85
N THR A 303 -2.78 -4.98 5.11
CA THR A 303 -1.80 -6.02 5.47
C THR A 303 -2.20 -6.80 6.72
N GLN A 304 -1.79 -8.07 6.77
CA GLN A 304 -1.77 -8.87 7.99
C GLN A 304 -0.45 -8.72 8.77
N ASP A 305 0.63 -8.29 8.11
CA ASP A 305 1.96 -8.14 8.72
C ASP A 305 2.07 -6.80 9.47
N GLY A 306 2.09 -6.87 10.80
CA GLY A 306 2.17 -5.67 11.63
C GLY A 306 3.55 -4.99 11.63
N ARG A 307 4.60 -5.61 11.07
CA ARG A 307 5.89 -4.97 10.77
C ARG A 307 5.75 -4.05 9.57
N VAL A 308 5.07 -4.50 8.52
CA VAL A 308 4.71 -3.65 7.35
C VAL A 308 3.85 -2.48 7.83
N ALA A 309 2.85 -2.73 8.68
CA ALA A 309 2.07 -1.65 9.30
C ALA A 309 2.97 -0.66 10.09
N ARG A 310 3.87 -1.15 10.95
CA ARG A 310 4.81 -0.29 11.71
C ARG A 310 5.77 0.49 10.80
N GLN A 311 6.24 -0.09 9.69
CA GLN A 311 7.07 0.61 8.70
C GLN A 311 6.31 1.77 8.03
N LEU A 312 5.02 1.59 7.74
CA LEU A 312 4.23 2.57 6.99
C LEU A 312 3.58 3.67 7.84
N ILE A 313 3.17 3.34 9.07
CA ILE A 313 2.40 4.23 9.97
C ILE A 313 2.85 4.25 11.44
N GLY A 314 4.03 3.72 11.76
CA GLY A 314 4.65 3.97 13.06
C GLY A 314 4.97 5.46 13.27
N GLU A 315 5.01 5.90 14.52
CA GLU A 315 5.34 7.29 14.91
C GLU A 315 6.76 7.68 14.42
N ASP A 316 7.67 6.70 14.43
CA ASP A 316 9.05 6.76 13.94
C ASP A 316 9.16 6.52 12.40
N SER A 317 8.05 6.50 11.66
CA SER A 317 8.06 6.23 10.22
C SER A 317 8.55 7.45 9.42
N ASP A 318 9.66 7.25 8.72
CA ASP A 318 10.14 8.17 7.66
C ASP A 318 9.65 7.78 6.26
N THR A 319 8.75 6.81 6.14
CA THR A 319 8.28 6.29 4.85
C THR A 319 7.46 7.35 4.11
N GLU A 320 8.03 7.92 3.06
CA GLU A 320 7.39 8.92 2.21
C GLU A 320 6.07 8.45 1.61
N LYS A 321 5.15 9.39 1.41
CA LYS A 321 3.82 9.18 0.84
C LYS A 321 3.61 10.32 -0.17
N GLU A 322 3.41 9.97 -1.44
CA GLU A 322 3.32 10.95 -2.53
C GLU A 322 1.90 11.08 -3.07
N TYR A 323 1.47 12.32 -3.26
CA TYR A 323 0.10 12.67 -3.61
C TYR A 323 0.06 13.65 -4.77
N LEU A 324 -0.87 13.43 -5.70
CA LEU A 324 -1.30 14.41 -6.69
C LEU A 324 -2.57 15.11 -6.18
N VAL A 325 -2.51 16.43 -6.12
CA VAL A 325 -3.47 17.28 -5.41
C VAL A 325 -3.99 18.35 -6.35
N ARG A 326 -5.18 18.14 -6.92
CA ARG A 326 -5.85 19.11 -7.80
C ARG A 326 -6.55 20.17 -6.95
N VAL A 327 -6.33 21.44 -7.28
CA VAL A 327 -6.75 22.59 -6.46
C VAL A 327 -7.48 23.66 -7.28
N THR A 328 -8.34 24.41 -6.60
CA THR A 328 -8.80 25.75 -7.03
C THR A 328 -8.26 26.78 -6.02
N TYR A 329 -8.20 28.06 -6.40
CA TYR A 329 -7.69 29.14 -5.54
C TYR A 329 -8.73 30.24 -5.32
N ALA A 330 -9.01 30.56 -4.05
CA ALA A 330 -9.81 31.72 -3.70
C ALA A 330 -8.95 32.99 -3.77
N SER A 331 -8.94 33.65 -4.93
CA SER A 331 -8.25 34.92 -5.14
C SER A 331 -9.14 36.11 -4.75
N ALA A 332 -8.54 37.30 -4.60
CA ALA A 332 -9.29 38.54 -4.40
C ALA A 332 -10.22 38.90 -5.59
N ALA A 333 -9.99 38.32 -6.76
CA ALA A 333 -10.83 38.48 -7.95
C ALA A 333 -11.87 37.35 -8.13
N GLY A 334 -11.96 36.39 -7.20
CA GLY A 334 -12.87 35.24 -7.25
C GLY A 334 -12.16 33.87 -7.24
N GLU A 335 -12.93 32.79 -7.36
CA GLU A 335 -12.40 31.42 -7.42
C GLU A 335 -11.79 31.13 -8.79
N VAL A 336 -10.46 30.94 -8.83
CA VAL A 336 -9.71 30.54 -10.02
C VAL A 336 -9.59 29.01 -10.06
N SER A 337 -10.06 28.42 -11.15
CA SER A 337 -10.08 26.96 -11.36
C SER A 337 -9.18 26.48 -12.50
N GLN A 338 -8.71 27.40 -13.35
CA GLN A 338 -7.80 27.12 -14.47
C GLN A 338 -6.50 27.89 -14.30
N ASN A 339 -5.38 27.26 -14.66
CA ASN A 339 -4.03 27.85 -14.56
C ASN A 339 -3.75 28.54 -13.20
N VAL A 340 -4.12 27.85 -12.11
CA VAL A 340 -3.95 28.31 -10.72
C VAL A 340 -2.49 28.69 -10.43
N GLN A 341 -1.54 27.95 -10.99
CA GLN A 341 -0.10 28.22 -10.90
C GLN A 341 0.29 29.65 -11.30
N ALA A 342 -0.38 30.27 -12.29
CA ALA A 342 -0.03 31.62 -12.77
C ALA A 342 -0.52 32.76 -11.85
N VAL A 343 -1.42 32.47 -10.90
CA VAL A 343 -2.01 33.47 -9.99
C VAL A 343 -1.78 33.17 -8.50
N PHE A 344 -1.16 32.03 -8.18
CA PHE A 344 -0.90 31.61 -6.81
C PHE A 344 0.46 32.14 -6.32
N PRO A 345 0.51 32.97 -5.25
CA PRO A 345 1.76 33.55 -4.76
C PRO A 345 2.83 32.51 -4.36
N THR A 346 4.08 32.75 -4.75
CA THR A 346 5.21 31.86 -4.45
C THR A 346 5.44 31.69 -2.95
N GLU A 347 5.25 32.76 -2.19
CA GLU A 347 5.41 32.79 -0.73
C GLU A 347 4.41 31.84 -0.04
N LYS A 348 3.20 31.72 -0.62
CA LYS A 348 2.19 30.77 -0.19
C LYS A 348 2.50 29.32 -0.59
N LEU A 349 3.23 29.10 -1.69
CA LEU A 349 3.76 27.78 -2.03
C LEU A 349 4.87 27.35 -1.06
N ASP A 350 5.73 28.28 -0.65
CA ASP A 350 6.79 27.99 0.32
C ASP A 350 6.25 27.70 1.73
N LEU A 351 5.13 28.31 2.13
CA LEU A 351 4.40 27.90 3.34
C LEU A 351 3.96 26.42 3.29
N LEU A 352 3.51 25.92 2.13
CA LEU A 352 3.16 24.50 1.98
C LEU A 352 4.37 23.56 2.14
N ARG A 353 5.59 24.07 1.92
CA ARG A 353 6.85 23.33 2.10
C ARG A 353 7.32 23.36 3.57
N HIS A 354 7.13 24.47 4.28
CA HIS A 354 7.55 24.66 5.67
C HIS A 354 6.84 25.82 6.38
N GLY A 355 6.74 25.77 7.71
CA GLY A 355 6.25 26.87 8.55
C GLY A 355 4.76 26.82 8.94
N LEU A 356 3.96 25.96 8.31
CA LEU A 356 2.57 25.70 8.73
C LEU A 356 2.51 24.82 10.00
N SER A 357 1.42 24.98 10.75
CA SER A 357 1.08 24.16 11.92
C SER A 357 -0.35 23.62 11.84
N LEU A 358 -0.62 22.54 12.56
CA LEU A 358 -1.97 21.98 12.75
C LEU A 358 -2.15 21.62 14.23
N ASP A 359 -3.30 21.99 14.80
CA ASP A 359 -3.70 21.64 16.18
C ASP A 359 -2.69 22.10 17.25
N GLY A 360 -1.96 23.19 16.98
CA GLY A 360 -0.90 23.74 17.86
C GLY A 360 0.50 23.19 17.58
N GLU A 361 0.63 22.12 16.81
CA GLU A 361 1.91 21.51 16.47
C GLU A 361 2.43 21.96 15.10
N ALA A 362 3.71 22.30 15.00
CA ALA A 362 4.37 22.47 13.70
C ALA A 362 4.29 21.19 12.84
N LEU A 363 4.27 21.37 11.53
CA LEU A 363 4.37 20.26 10.56
C LEU A 363 5.83 19.93 10.24
N ARG A 364 6.10 18.68 9.85
CA ARG A 364 7.41 18.32 9.29
C ARG A 364 7.55 18.94 7.88
N PRO A 365 8.76 19.33 7.45
CA PRO A 365 8.97 19.84 6.10
C PRO A 365 8.47 18.89 5.00
N ALA A 366 7.90 19.48 3.95
CA ALA A 366 7.26 18.79 2.84
C ALA A 366 7.88 19.19 1.50
N GLN A 367 7.98 18.25 0.55
CA GLN A 367 8.22 18.64 -0.84
C GLN A 367 6.88 18.96 -1.48
N VAL A 368 6.71 20.18 -1.97
CA VAL A 368 5.46 20.64 -2.62
C VAL A 368 5.81 21.44 -3.87
N ASP A 369 5.42 20.93 -5.03
CA ASP A 369 5.76 21.50 -6.34
C ASP A 369 4.56 21.43 -7.29
N TRP A 370 4.54 22.28 -8.34
CA TRP A 370 3.53 22.17 -9.39
C TRP A 370 3.85 21.00 -10.35
N GLN A 371 2.90 20.07 -10.50
CA GLN A 371 2.97 18.98 -11.48
C GLN A 371 2.43 19.39 -12.84
N ASN A 372 1.44 20.28 -12.84
CA ASN A 372 0.84 20.99 -13.97
C ASN A 372 0.04 22.19 -13.39
N PRO A 373 -0.47 23.14 -14.21
CA PRO A 373 -0.98 24.41 -13.70
C PRO A 373 -2.18 24.39 -12.74
N GLU A 374 -2.80 23.24 -12.50
CA GLU A 374 -3.95 23.05 -11.61
C GLU A 374 -3.72 21.97 -10.54
N GLN A 375 -2.50 21.40 -10.48
CA GLN A 375 -2.19 20.24 -9.66
C GLN A 375 -0.81 20.34 -9.00
N LEU A 376 -0.80 20.26 -7.68
CA LEU A 376 0.40 20.13 -6.87
C LEU A 376 0.78 18.66 -6.67
N ARG A 377 2.08 18.41 -6.55
CA ARG A 377 2.72 17.17 -6.12
C ARG A 377 3.19 17.37 -4.68
N PHE A 378 2.68 16.59 -3.74
CA PHE A 378 3.09 16.61 -2.33
C PHE A 378 3.84 15.33 -1.98
N VAL A 379 5.00 15.42 -1.35
CA VAL A 379 5.66 14.31 -0.65
C VAL A 379 5.70 14.61 0.85
N LEU A 380 5.05 13.75 1.63
CA LEU A 380 4.99 13.84 3.10
C LEU A 380 5.54 12.56 3.74
N LYS A 381 6.22 12.68 4.88
CA LYS A 381 6.59 11.53 5.72
C LYS A 381 5.54 11.25 6.80
N GLU A 382 5.06 12.31 7.44
CA GLU A 382 3.93 12.28 8.37
C GLU A 382 2.56 12.20 7.66
N GLY A 383 1.47 12.16 8.44
CA GLY A 383 0.10 12.07 7.94
C GLY A 383 -0.96 12.41 8.99
N LYS A 384 -0.94 13.66 9.48
CA LYS A 384 -1.95 14.17 10.44
C LYS A 384 -3.36 14.19 9.81
N LYS A 385 -4.42 14.24 10.62
CA LYS A 385 -5.82 14.17 10.16
C LYS A 385 -6.13 15.24 9.09
N ARG A 386 -6.48 14.79 7.89
CA ARG A 386 -6.75 15.63 6.68
C ARG A 386 -5.62 16.60 6.31
N GLN A 387 -4.36 16.30 6.67
CA GLN A 387 -3.22 17.22 6.62
C GLN A 387 -3.12 18.06 5.33
N ILE A 388 -3.00 17.42 4.16
CA ILE A 388 -2.87 18.12 2.86
C ILE A 388 -4.02 19.11 2.63
N ARG A 389 -5.26 18.71 2.95
CA ARG A 389 -6.44 19.57 2.76
C ARG A 389 -6.38 20.80 3.67
N ARG A 390 -5.98 20.63 4.93
CA ARG A 390 -5.82 21.71 5.92
C ARG A 390 -4.62 22.62 5.63
N MET A 391 -3.54 22.09 5.07
CA MET A 391 -2.40 22.88 4.59
C MET A 391 -2.80 23.79 3.43
N CYS A 392 -3.49 23.23 2.42
CA CYS A 392 -4.05 23.99 1.30
C CYS A 392 -5.03 25.07 1.77
N GLU A 393 -5.93 24.73 2.70
CA GLU A 393 -6.93 25.65 3.25
C GLU A 393 -6.29 26.89 3.90
N GLN A 394 -5.23 26.72 4.69
CA GLN A 394 -4.51 27.84 5.33
C GLN A 394 -3.88 28.83 4.32
N VAL A 395 -3.56 28.39 3.10
CA VAL A 395 -3.03 29.28 2.05
C VAL A 395 -4.10 29.77 1.05
N GLY A 396 -5.35 29.34 1.22
CA GLY A 396 -6.49 29.70 0.36
C GLY A 396 -6.69 28.78 -0.85
N LEU A 397 -6.04 27.61 -0.88
CA LEU A 397 -6.26 26.56 -1.87
C LEU A 397 -7.34 25.57 -1.42
N LYS A 398 -8.25 25.24 -2.32
CA LYS A 398 -9.37 24.32 -2.11
C LYS A 398 -9.10 23.02 -2.88
N VAL A 399 -8.89 21.92 -2.16
CA VAL A 399 -8.52 20.62 -2.75
C VAL A 399 -9.76 19.93 -3.36
N VAL A 400 -9.90 20.03 -4.67
CA VAL A 400 -11.00 19.39 -5.43
C VAL A 400 -10.70 17.93 -5.81
N GLY A 401 -9.44 17.47 -5.71
CA GLY A 401 -9.11 16.06 -5.88
C GLY A 401 -7.78 15.68 -5.22
N LEU A 402 -7.74 14.55 -4.51
CA LEU A 402 -6.58 14.06 -3.78
C LEU A 402 -6.33 12.58 -4.10
N LYS A 403 -5.19 12.28 -4.75
CA LYS A 403 -4.80 10.92 -5.16
C LYS A 403 -3.42 10.54 -4.61
N ARG A 404 -3.33 9.54 -3.75
CA ARG A 404 -2.04 8.96 -3.32
C ARG A 404 -1.48 8.04 -4.41
N ILE A 405 -0.27 8.32 -4.90
CA ILE A 405 0.34 7.60 -6.04
C ILE A 405 1.55 6.73 -5.66
N ARG A 406 2.19 6.97 -4.50
CA ARG A 406 3.32 6.19 -4.01
C ARG A 406 3.31 6.13 -2.48
N ILE A 407 3.80 5.04 -1.92
CA ILE A 407 4.19 4.89 -0.52
C ILE A 407 5.56 4.21 -0.50
N GLY A 408 6.57 4.88 0.08
CA GLY A 408 7.96 4.41 0.03
C GLY A 408 8.43 4.29 -1.42
N ARG A 409 8.87 3.10 -1.81
CA ARG A 409 9.21 2.72 -3.20
C ARG A 409 8.02 2.14 -3.98
N VAL A 410 6.95 1.70 -3.30
CA VAL A 410 5.78 1.07 -3.93
C VAL A 410 4.90 2.13 -4.59
N VAL A 411 4.78 2.05 -5.91
CA VAL A 411 3.94 2.92 -6.74
C VAL A 411 2.60 2.28 -7.07
N LEU A 412 1.58 3.12 -7.23
CA LEU A 412 0.26 2.71 -7.71
C LEU A 412 0.31 2.15 -9.14
N GLY A 413 1.21 2.68 -9.97
CA GLY A 413 1.47 2.20 -11.33
C GLY A 413 0.21 2.19 -12.20
N GLN A 414 -0.01 1.05 -12.87
CA GLN A 414 -1.14 0.82 -13.79
C GLN A 414 -2.39 0.24 -13.11
N LEU A 415 -2.38 0.03 -11.78
CA LEU A 415 -3.49 -0.60 -11.06
C LEU A 415 -4.80 0.18 -11.27
N PRO A 416 -5.86 -0.41 -11.86
CA PRO A 416 -7.11 0.31 -12.15
C PRO A 416 -7.89 0.70 -10.89
N VAL A 417 -8.70 1.75 -10.97
CA VAL A 417 -9.56 2.22 -9.85
C VAL A 417 -10.49 1.09 -9.41
N GLY A 418 -10.58 0.85 -8.09
CA GLY A 418 -11.42 -0.21 -7.52
C GLY A 418 -10.86 -1.63 -7.71
N GLN A 419 -9.67 -1.81 -8.31
CA GLN A 419 -8.98 -3.09 -8.37
C GLN A 419 -7.81 -3.15 -7.39
N TRP A 420 -7.42 -4.38 -7.05
CA TRP A 420 -6.36 -4.69 -6.10
C TRP A 420 -5.39 -5.72 -6.64
N ARG A 421 -4.20 -5.78 -6.04
CA ARG A 421 -3.16 -6.80 -6.27
C ARG A 421 -2.43 -7.11 -4.97
N TYR A 422 -1.70 -8.22 -4.91
CA TYR A 422 -0.73 -8.43 -3.84
C TYR A 422 0.49 -7.49 -4.00
N LEU A 423 1.19 -7.26 -2.91
CA LEU A 423 2.59 -6.84 -2.94
C LEU A 423 3.41 -7.99 -3.53
N ALA A 424 4.16 -7.76 -4.61
CA ALA A 424 4.96 -8.82 -5.23
C ALA A 424 6.20 -9.16 -4.36
N PRO A 425 6.74 -10.40 -4.39
CA PRO A 425 7.86 -10.80 -3.52
C PRO A 425 9.16 -9.99 -3.66
N GLY A 426 9.33 -9.25 -4.77
CA GLY A 426 10.46 -8.33 -4.98
C GLY A 426 10.17 -6.87 -4.65
N GLU A 427 8.94 -6.52 -4.25
CA GLU A 427 8.56 -5.17 -3.86
C GLU A 427 8.76 -4.96 -2.35
N GLN A 428 9.27 -3.79 -2.00
CA GLN A 428 9.45 -3.34 -0.61
C GLN A 428 9.07 -1.86 -0.56
N PHE A 429 8.58 -1.39 0.59
CA PHE A 429 8.30 0.03 0.84
C PHE A 429 9.60 0.79 1.13
#